data_AF-A0A699L3M8-F1
#
_entry.id   AF-A0A699L3M8-F1
#
_cell.length_a   1.000
_cell.length_b   1.000
_cell.length_c   1.000
_cell.angle_alpha   90.00
_cell.angle_beta   90.00
_cell.angle_gamma   90.00
#
_symmetry.space_group_name_H-M   'P 1'
#
loop_
_entity.id
_entity.type
_entity.pdbx_description
1 polymer ?
#
loop_
_entity_poly.entity_id
_entity_poly.type
_entity_poly.pdbx_seq_one_letter_code
_entity_poly.pdbx_strand_id
1 'polypeptide(L)'
;MAPVGGLASGETCHKVNFAAPRNFATSFKSDLKETFFPDDPFHDFKGKPLPIKAKKALQYFVPIFGWFPSYSRKLFMYDLLAGITIASLAIPQGISYAKLANIPPIIGLYSSFVPPLIYSVFGSSKHLAVGTVAASSLIIAATIGAKVNPSENPQLYLNLVFTTTLISGVTQLILDFLSHSTITGFMGGTATLICLQQLKGIFGLKHFTTHTDMVTVIRVILKNKKEIRWESTVIGVIFLVFLQFTKFVKQRKPRLFWVSAIAPMIVVIVGCFFSYLAHAEKHGIAI
;
A
#
# COMPACT_ATOMS: atom_id res chain seq x y z
N MET A 1 20.45 66.48 12.11
CA MET A 1 21.01 65.15 12.47
C MET A 1 19.85 64.33 13.06
N ALA A 2 19.42 63.30 12.33
CA ALA A 2 18.43 62.23 12.60
C ALA A 2 17.10 62.52 13.33
N PRO A 3 15.94 62.10 12.77
CA PRO A 3 14.75 61.81 13.54
C PRO A 3 14.55 60.30 13.75
N VAL A 4 14.04 59.91 14.91
CA VAL A 4 13.52 58.57 15.21
C VAL A 4 11.99 58.68 15.25
N GLY A 5 11.32 58.07 14.27
CA GLY A 5 9.86 58.05 14.14
C GLY A 5 9.27 56.74 14.68
N GLY A 6 8.30 56.88 15.58
CA GLY A 6 7.59 55.78 16.24
C GLY A 6 6.51 55.10 15.38
N LEU A 7 6.02 54.00 15.94
CA LEU A 7 5.13 52.98 15.36
C LEU A 7 3.79 53.50 14.81
N ALA A 8 3.32 52.85 13.73
CA ALA A 8 1.90 52.67 13.46
C ALA A 8 1.65 51.28 12.85
N SER A 9 0.99 50.42 13.64
CA SER A 9 0.45 49.11 13.27
C SER A 9 -0.79 49.28 12.38
N GLY A 10 -0.73 48.80 11.14
CA GLY A 10 -1.88 48.77 10.22
C GLY A 10 -2.73 47.51 10.43
N GLU A 11 -3.91 47.67 11.03
CA GLU A 11 -4.96 46.66 11.10
C GLU A 11 -5.53 46.38 9.69
N THR A 12 -5.40 45.16 9.20
CA THR A 12 -6.10 44.72 7.98
C THR A 12 -7.55 44.40 8.32
N CYS A 13 -8.45 45.37 8.10
CA CYS A 13 -9.89 45.19 8.24
C CYS A 13 -10.40 44.15 7.21
N HIS A 14 -10.73 42.94 7.69
CA HIS A 14 -11.41 41.93 6.88
C HIS A 14 -12.83 42.42 6.54
N LYS A 15 -13.02 42.92 5.32
CA LYS A 15 -14.31 43.37 4.81
C LYS A 15 -15.20 42.14 4.57
N VAL A 16 -16.07 41.83 5.53
CA VAL A 16 -17.06 40.74 5.42
C VAL A 16 -18.05 41.11 4.31
N ASN A 17 -18.16 40.27 3.28
CA ASN A 17 -18.97 40.53 2.10
C ASN A 17 -20.46 40.31 2.41
N PHE A 18 -21.22 41.39 2.59
CA PHE A 18 -22.68 41.38 2.81
C PHE A 18 -23.46 41.20 1.49
N ALA A 19 -23.15 40.17 0.69
CA ALA A 19 -23.97 39.83 -0.47
C ALA A 19 -25.32 39.25 -0.02
N ALA A 20 -26.39 39.55 -0.78
CA ALA A 20 -27.76 39.09 -0.52
C ALA A 20 -27.82 37.56 -0.26
N PRO A 21 -28.71 37.08 0.62
CA PRO A 21 -28.82 35.66 0.95
C PRO A 21 -29.04 34.85 -0.32
N ARG A 22 -28.10 33.94 -0.62
CA ARG A 22 -28.21 33.04 -1.76
C ARG A 22 -29.44 32.16 -1.55
N ASN A 23 -30.23 31.92 -2.59
CA ASN A 23 -31.37 30.99 -2.53
C ASN A 23 -30.93 29.64 -1.94
N PHE A 24 -31.76 29.04 -1.08
CA PHE A 24 -31.43 27.76 -0.40
C PHE A 24 -31.01 26.67 -1.39
N ALA A 25 -31.67 26.57 -2.55
CA ALA A 25 -31.30 25.64 -3.60
C ALA A 25 -29.90 25.90 -4.19
N THR A 26 -29.47 27.16 -4.30
CA THR A 26 -28.11 27.50 -4.73
C THR A 26 -27.06 27.25 -3.64
N SER A 27 -27.40 27.47 -2.36
CA SER A 27 -26.49 27.14 -1.24
C SER A 27 -26.34 25.62 -1.10
N PHE A 28 -27.45 24.88 -1.10
CA PHE A 28 -27.41 23.43 -1.03
C PHE A 28 -26.66 22.81 -2.22
N LYS A 29 -26.82 23.38 -3.43
CA LYS A 29 -26.06 22.96 -4.60
C LYS A 29 -24.58 23.35 -4.52
N SER A 30 -24.23 24.49 -3.91
CA SER A 30 -22.83 24.84 -3.69
C SER A 30 -22.20 23.95 -2.63
N ASP A 31 -22.91 23.67 -1.55
CA ASP A 31 -22.41 22.86 -0.43
C ASP A 31 -22.24 21.39 -0.86
N LEU A 32 -23.18 20.85 -1.64
CA LEU A 32 -23.02 19.55 -2.31
C LEU A 32 -21.82 19.57 -3.27
N LYS A 33 -21.69 20.63 -4.09
CA LYS A 33 -20.59 20.73 -5.05
C LYS A 33 -19.23 20.84 -4.35
N GLU A 34 -19.13 21.60 -3.26
CA GLU A 34 -17.92 21.72 -2.45
C GLU A 34 -17.61 20.43 -1.67
N THR A 35 -18.63 19.72 -1.19
CA THR A 35 -18.46 18.44 -0.48
C THR A 35 -17.97 17.33 -1.41
N PHE A 36 -18.50 17.27 -2.64
CA PHE A 36 -18.12 16.24 -3.61
C PHE A 36 -16.90 16.62 -4.47
N PHE A 37 -16.60 17.92 -4.62
CA PHE A 37 -15.50 18.44 -5.45
C PHE A 37 -14.79 19.63 -4.80
N PRO A 38 -14.09 19.44 -3.67
CA PRO A 38 -13.44 20.53 -2.92
C PRO A 38 -12.36 21.27 -3.72
N ASP A 39 -11.73 20.63 -4.72
CA ASP A 39 -10.73 21.24 -5.62
C ASP A 39 -11.32 21.80 -6.93
N ASP A 40 -12.65 21.84 -7.08
CA ASP A 40 -13.40 22.27 -8.27
C ASP A 40 -12.64 21.94 -9.60
N PRO A 41 -12.47 20.65 -9.94
CA PRO A 41 -11.65 20.21 -11.07
C PRO A 41 -12.11 20.85 -12.39
N PHE A 42 -13.35 21.35 -12.42
CA PHE A 42 -14.00 22.01 -13.54
C PHE A 42 -13.66 23.50 -13.72
N HIS A 43 -12.90 24.14 -12.81
CA HIS A 43 -12.43 25.52 -13.03
C HIS A 43 -11.63 25.63 -14.33
N ASP A 44 -10.85 24.59 -14.61
CA ASP A 44 -9.98 24.42 -15.77
C ASP A 44 -10.74 24.18 -17.11
N PHE A 45 -12.08 24.10 -17.03
CA PHE A 45 -13.03 23.84 -18.11
C PHE A 45 -13.87 25.07 -18.49
N LYS A 46 -13.81 26.17 -17.72
CA LYS A 46 -14.51 27.42 -18.07
C LYS A 46 -13.81 28.07 -19.29
N GLY A 47 -14.60 28.39 -20.33
CA GLY A 47 -14.14 29.13 -21.51
C GLY A 47 -13.46 28.35 -22.65
N LYS A 48 -13.30 27.01 -22.54
CA LYS A 48 -12.65 26.19 -23.60
C LYS A 48 -13.66 25.49 -24.52
N PRO A 49 -13.35 25.24 -25.80
CA PRO A 49 -14.25 24.55 -26.74
C PRO A 49 -14.57 23.11 -26.28
N LEU A 50 -15.77 22.62 -26.62
CA LEU A 50 -16.31 21.28 -26.30
C LEU A 50 -15.30 20.12 -26.42
N PRO A 51 -14.47 20.00 -27.47
CA PRO A 51 -13.49 18.90 -27.59
C PRO A 51 -12.41 18.92 -26.49
N ILE A 52 -12.00 20.11 -26.03
CA ILE A 52 -10.99 20.24 -24.97
C ILE A 52 -11.59 19.88 -23.61
N LYS A 53 -12.87 20.19 -23.39
CA LYS A 53 -13.60 19.77 -22.19
C LYS A 53 -13.76 18.25 -22.14
N ALA A 54 -14.15 17.63 -23.26
CA ALA A 54 -14.27 16.17 -23.34
C ALA A 54 -12.93 15.47 -23.08
N LYS A 55 -11.82 15.98 -23.66
CA LYS A 55 -10.48 15.47 -23.42
C LYS A 55 -10.06 15.58 -21.95
N LYS A 56 -10.29 16.73 -21.31
CA LYS A 56 -9.97 16.91 -19.87
C LYS A 56 -10.85 16.08 -18.95
N ALA A 57 -12.13 15.91 -19.27
CA ALA A 57 -13.02 15.01 -18.54
C ALA A 57 -12.53 13.56 -18.66
N LEU A 58 -12.11 13.15 -19.86
CA LEU A 58 -11.52 11.83 -20.07
C LEU A 58 -10.19 11.65 -19.31
N GLN A 59 -9.34 12.68 -19.26
CA GLN A 59 -8.11 12.66 -18.45
C GLN A 59 -8.37 12.63 -16.94
N TYR A 60 -9.52 13.17 -16.49
CA TYR A 60 -9.94 13.10 -15.10
C TYR A 60 -10.42 11.69 -14.71
N PHE A 61 -11.25 11.06 -15.54
CA PHE A 61 -11.73 9.69 -15.29
C PHE A 61 -10.69 8.60 -15.57
N VAL A 62 -9.80 8.83 -16.55
CA VAL A 62 -8.79 7.87 -16.99
C VAL A 62 -7.43 8.59 -17.07
N PRO A 63 -6.71 8.70 -15.93
CA PRO A 63 -5.47 9.47 -15.81
C PRO A 63 -4.35 9.07 -16.77
N ILE A 64 -4.39 7.85 -17.30
CA ILE A 64 -3.43 7.35 -18.31
C ILE A 64 -3.28 8.30 -19.50
N PHE A 65 -4.37 8.90 -19.99
CA PHE A 65 -4.32 9.84 -21.11
C PHE A 65 -3.67 11.18 -20.78
N GLY A 66 -3.46 11.48 -19.50
CA GLY A 66 -2.74 12.66 -19.04
C GLY A 66 -1.24 12.43 -18.95
N TRP A 67 -0.81 11.31 -18.37
CA TRP A 67 0.61 11.06 -18.11
C TRP A 67 1.35 10.32 -19.23
N PHE A 68 0.67 9.45 -19.97
CA PHE A 68 1.28 8.63 -21.02
C PHE A 68 1.93 9.46 -22.15
N PRO A 69 1.33 10.57 -22.64
CA PRO A 69 1.95 11.39 -23.69
C PRO A 69 3.24 12.10 -23.26
N SER A 70 3.39 12.38 -21.96
CA SER A 70 4.54 13.08 -21.38
C SER A 70 5.64 12.11 -20.91
N TYR A 71 5.51 10.82 -21.23
CA TYR A 71 6.36 9.77 -20.70
C TYR A 71 7.65 9.60 -21.53
N SER A 72 8.81 9.69 -20.86
CA SER A 72 10.12 9.60 -21.51
C SER A 72 10.66 8.16 -21.51
N ARG A 73 11.41 7.78 -22.55
CA ARG A 73 12.13 6.50 -22.61
C ARG A 73 13.10 6.29 -21.45
N LYS A 74 13.68 7.37 -20.90
CA LYS A 74 14.58 7.30 -19.74
C LYS A 74 13.82 6.92 -18.46
N LEU A 75 12.60 7.45 -18.29
CA LEU A 75 11.71 7.08 -17.18
C LEU A 75 11.28 5.62 -17.29
N PHE A 76 10.97 5.15 -18.50
CA PHE A 76 10.62 3.76 -18.74
C PHE A 76 11.71 2.78 -18.25
N MET A 77 12.99 3.07 -18.49
CA MET A 77 14.08 2.20 -18.02
C MET A 77 14.16 2.13 -16.48
N TYR A 78 13.92 3.25 -15.80
CA TYR A 78 13.90 3.28 -14.33
C TYR A 78 12.67 2.58 -13.75
N ASP A 79 11.50 2.82 -14.34
CA ASP A 79 10.25 2.19 -13.92
C ASP A 79 10.23 0.69 -14.23
N LEU A 80 10.89 0.24 -15.31
CA LEU A 80 11.07 -1.18 -15.62
C LEU A 80 11.92 -1.87 -14.55
N LEU A 81 13.05 -1.28 -14.16
CA LEU A 81 13.90 -1.85 -13.11
C LEU A 81 13.18 -1.87 -11.75
N ALA A 82 12.47 -0.79 -11.42
CA ALA A 82 11.66 -0.72 -10.21
C ALA A 82 10.52 -1.74 -10.23
N GLY A 83 9.85 -1.90 -11.38
CA GLY A 83 8.78 -2.86 -11.60
C GLY A 83 9.25 -4.31 -11.45
N ILE A 84 10.39 -4.68 -12.04
CA ILE A 84 11.01 -6.00 -11.86
C ILE A 84 11.32 -6.26 -10.37
N THR A 85 11.89 -5.26 -9.70
CA THR A 85 12.21 -5.36 -8.27
C THR A 85 10.94 -5.59 -7.43
N ILE A 86 9.90 -4.79 -7.64
CA ILE A 86 8.63 -4.92 -6.92
C ILE A 86 7.95 -6.25 -7.25
N ALA A 87 7.91 -6.66 -8.52
CA ALA A 87 7.32 -7.93 -8.95
C ALA A 87 8.01 -9.13 -8.30
N SER A 88 9.35 -9.11 -8.21
CA SER A 88 10.13 -10.17 -7.58
C SER A 88 9.78 -10.37 -6.09
N LEU A 89 9.36 -9.30 -5.41
CA LEU A 89 8.93 -9.32 -4.00
C LEU A 89 7.43 -9.64 -3.88
N ALA A 90 6.61 -9.11 -4.79
CA ALA A 90 5.16 -9.23 -4.73
C ALA A 90 4.67 -10.67 -4.98
N ILE A 91 5.32 -11.42 -5.88
CA ILE A 91 4.93 -12.81 -6.21
C ILE A 91 5.00 -13.73 -4.97
N PRO A 92 6.16 -13.90 -4.30
CA PRO A 92 6.23 -14.77 -3.11
C PRO A 92 5.38 -14.22 -1.96
N GLN A 93 5.30 -12.89 -1.83
CA GLN A 93 4.47 -12.24 -0.81
C GLN A 93 2.98 -12.58 -1.01
N GLY A 94 2.45 -12.47 -2.23
CA GLY A 94 1.06 -12.78 -2.56
C GLY A 94 0.72 -14.25 -2.32
N ILE A 95 1.63 -15.17 -2.66
CA ILE A 95 1.47 -16.61 -2.38
C ILE A 95 1.39 -16.87 -0.87
N SER A 96 2.30 -16.27 -0.09
CA SER A 96 2.30 -16.41 1.37
C SER A 96 1.03 -15.84 2.00
N TYR A 97 0.57 -14.68 1.54
CA TYR A 97 -0.62 -14.02 2.10
C TYR A 97 -1.93 -14.69 1.69
N ALA A 98 -1.97 -15.35 0.53
CA ALA A 98 -3.09 -16.24 0.17
C ALA A 98 -3.19 -17.44 1.12
N LYS A 99 -2.05 -18.07 1.45
CA LYS A 99 -2.02 -19.16 2.44
C LYS A 99 -2.49 -18.70 3.83
N LEU A 100 -2.12 -17.48 4.24
CA LEU A 100 -2.63 -16.90 5.50
C LEU A 100 -4.16 -16.69 5.49
N ALA A 101 -4.74 -16.38 4.33
CA ALA A 101 -6.17 -16.24 4.14
C ALA A 101 -6.92 -17.58 3.94
N ASN A 102 -6.23 -18.73 4.03
CA ASN A 102 -6.77 -20.05 3.70
C ASN A 102 -7.39 -20.14 2.28
N ILE A 103 -6.88 -19.36 1.32
CA ILE A 103 -7.30 -19.42 -0.08
C ILE A 103 -6.21 -20.05 -0.96
N PRO A 104 -6.56 -20.62 -2.13
CA PRO A 104 -5.59 -21.15 -3.07
C PRO A 104 -4.51 -20.11 -3.46
N PRO A 105 -3.22 -20.48 -3.45
CA PRO A 105 -2.11 -19.56 -3.78
C PRO A 105 -2.25 -18.82 -5.12
N ILE A 106 -2.89 -19.46 -6.11
CA ILE A 106 -3.16 -18.86 -7.42
C ILE A 106 -3.98 -17.55 -7.32
N ILE A 107 -4.88 -17.46 -6.34
CA ILE A 107 -5.68 -16.25 -6.11
C ILE A 107 -4.80 -15.11 -5.57
N GLY A 108 -3.81 -15.42 -4.74
CA GLY A 108 -2.80 -14.44 -4.31
C GLY A 108 -1.98 -13.88 -5.46
N LEU A 109 -1.65 -14.73 -6.44
CA LEU A 109 -0.96 -14.29 -7.67
C LEU A 109 -1.85 -13.37 -8.51
N TYR A 110 -3.12 -13.74 -8.71
CA TYR A 110 -4.09 -12.88 -9.40
C TYR A 110 -4.27 -11.53 -8.70
N SER A 111 -4.33 -11.52 -7.37
CA SER A 111 -4.42 -10.30 -6.57
C SER A 111 -3.15 -9.43 -6.61
N SER A 112 -1.99 -10.02 -6.95
CA SER A 112 -0.73 -9.29 -7.12
C SER A 112 -0.51 -8.73 -8.53
N PHE A 113 -1.28 -9.18 -9.52
CA PHE A 113 -1.14 -8.78 -10.92
C PHE A 113 -2.31 -7.91 -11.41
N VAL A 114 -3.54 -8.33 -11.16
CA VAL A 114 -4.74 -7.70 -11.73
C VAL A 114 -5.00 -6.30 -11.14
N PRO A 115 -4.98 -6.08 -9.81
CA PRO A 115 -5.20 -4.75 -9.25
C PRO A 115 -4.16 -3.71 -9.65
N PRO A 116 -2.84 -4.00 -9.69
CA PRO A 116 -1.85 -3.06 -10.22
C PRO A 116 -2.06 -2.71 -11.69
N LEU A 117 -2.47 -3.67 -12.52
CA LEU A 117 -2.79 -3.42 -13.93
C LEU A 117 -3.97 -2.43 -14.05
N ILE A 118 -5.05 -2.67 -13.31
CA ILE A 118 -6.21 -1.78 -13.28
C ILE A 118 -5.80 -0.39 -12.73
N TYR A 119 -5.01 -0.36 -11.65
CA TYR A 119 -4.52 0.88 -11.07
C TYR A 119 -3.59 1.66 -12.01
N SER A 120 -2.82 1.00 -12.88
CA SER A 120 -1.99 1.71 -13.86
C SER A 120 -2.81 2.55 -14.87
N VAL A 121 -4.07 2.14 -15.12
CA VAL A 121 -4.98 2.80 -16.05
C VAL A 121 -5.81 3.90 -15.36
N PHE A 122 -6.37 3.57 -14.19
CA PHE A 122 -7.32 4.43 -13.47
C PHE A 122 -6.70 5.21 -12.30
N GLY A 123 -5.48 4.87 -11.89
CA GLY A 123 -4.82 5.46 -10.74
C GLY A 123 -4.39 6.90 -10.98
N SER A 124 -4.63 7.76 -9.97
CA SER A 124 -4.22 9.16 -9.98
C SER A 124 -2.73 9.35 -9.66
N SER A 125 -2.11 8.42 -8.92
CA SER A 125 -0.71 8.49 -8.50
C SER A 125 0.18 7.52 -9.28
N LYS A 126 1.25 8.06 -9.89
CA LYS A 126 2.23 7.28 -10.66
C LYS A 126 3.20 6.46 -9.81
N HIS A 127 3.29 6.74 -8.51
CA HIS A 127 4.29 6.12 -7.63
C HIS A 127 3.68 5.14 -6.63
N LEU A 128 2.36 4.98 -6.61
CA LEU A 128 1.70 4.05 -5.70
C LEU A 128 1.76 2.63 -6.28
N ALA A 129 2.39 1.73 -5.53
CA ALA A 129 2.35 0.30 -5.81
C ALA A 129 1.18 -0.33 -5.05
N VAL A 130 0.21 -0.86 -5.79
CA VAL A 130 -0.90 -1.65 -5.23
C VAL A 130 -0.45 -3.10 -5.09
N GLY A 131 -0.93 -3.81 -4.07
CA GLY A 131 -0.59 -5.22 -3.89
C GLY A 131 -1.32 -5.85 -2.71
N THR A 132 -1.05 -7.14 -2.49
CA THR A 132 -1.63 -7.90 -1.37
C THR A 132 -1.02 -7.48 -0.04
N VAL A 133 -1.87 -7.33 0.98
CA VAL A 133 -1.46 -6.97 2.34
C VAL A 133 -1.82 -8.11 3.30
N ALA A 134 -0.91 -8.44 4.21
CA ALA A 134 -1.11 -9.52 5.17
C ALA A 134 -2.25 -9.26 6.16
N ALA A 135 -2.45 -8.00 6.55
CA ALA A 135 -3.53 -7.60 7.46
C ALA A 135 -4.91 -7.96 6.89
N SER A 136 -5.17 -7.65 5.62
CA SER A 136 -6.43 -8.03 4.96
C SER A 136 -6.58 -9.54 4.87
N SER A 137 -5.51 -10.29 4.59
CA SER A 137 -5.55 -11.75 4.54
C SER A 137 -5.94 -12.38 5.87
N LEU A 138 -5.39 -11.89 6.99
CA LEU A 138 -5.74 -12.38 8.32
C LEU A 138 -7.18 -12.02 8.71
N ILE A 139 -7.64 -10.82 8.38
CA ILE A 139 -9.03 -10.41 8.65
C ILE A 139 -9.99 -11.31 7.86
N ILE A 140 -9.71 -11.57 6.58
CA ILE A 140 -10.49 -12.52 5.76
C ILE A 140 -10.51 -13.91 6.42
N ALA A 141 -9.36 -14.44 6.81
CA ALA A 141 -9.28 -15.74 7.49
C ALA A 141 -10.11 -15.78 8.78
N ALA A 142 -10.03 -14.74 9.60
CA ALA A 142 -10.71 -14.69 10.89
C ALA A 142 -12.22 -14.49 10.75
N THR A 143 -12.67 -13.59 9.88
CA THR A 143 -14.08 -13.24 9.73
C THR A 143 -14.83 -14.31 8.94
N ILE A 144 -14.30 -14.75 7.80
CA ILE A 144 -14.97 -15.73 6.94
C ILE A 144 -14.74 -17.14 7.47
N GLY A 145 -13.54 -17.43 8.00
CA GLY A 145 -13.24 -18.74 8.60
C GLY A 145 -14.07 -19.05 9.85
N ALA A 146 -14.54 -18.02 10.57
CA ALA A 146 -15.48 -18.20 11.68
C ALA A 146 -16.90 -18.58 11.24
N LYS A 147 -17.25 -18.36 9.97
CA LYS A 147 -18.58 -18.66 9.41
C LYS A 147 -18.59 -19.92 8.56
N VAL A 148 -17.50 -20.17 7.84
CA VAL A 148 -17.40 -21.25 6.87
C VAL A 148 -16.02 -21.87 6.99
N ASN A 149 -16.00 -23.19 7.20
CA ASN A 149 -14.75 -23.92 7.24
C ASN A 149 -14.18 -24.07 5.81
N PRO A 150 -12.98 -23.53 5.50
CA PRO A 150 -12.41 -23.57 4.16
C PRO A 150 -12.16 -25.00 3.65
N SER A 151 -11.99 -25.97 4.56
CA SER A 151 -11.77 -27.38 4.21
C SER A 151 -13.05 -28.14 3.83
N GLU A 152 -14.19 -27.76 4.41
CA GLU A 152 -15.47 -28.45 4.17
C GLU A 152 -16.17 -27.91 2.92
N ASN A 153 -16.14 -26.59 2.72
CA ASN A 153 -16.85 -25.92 1.62
C ASN A 153 -15.98 -24.84 0.95
N PRO A 154 -14.93 -25.22 0.19
CA PRO A 154 -13.97 -24.28 -0.39
C PRO A 154 -14.61 -23.31 -1.41
N GLN A 155 -15.58 -23.78 -2.20
CA GLN A 155 -16.28 -22.93 -3.18
C GLN A 155 -17.10 -21.83 -2.51
N LEU A 156 -17.84 -22.18 -1.45
CA LEU A 156 -18.65 -21.22 -0.70
C LEU A 156 -17.75 -20.20 0.01
N TYR A 157 -16.64 -20.67 0.60
CA TYR A 157 -15.64 -19.78 1.21
C TYR A 157 -15.12 -18.74 0.21
N LEU A 158 -14.71 -19.17 -0.99
CA LEU A 158 -14.22 -18.26 -2.03
C LEU A 158 -15.28 -17.26 -2.51
N ASN A 159 -16.52 -17.72 -2.69
CA ASN A 159 -17.62 -16.82 -3.07
C ASN A 159 -17.86 -15.74 -2.01
N LEU A 160 -17.77 -16.09 -0.72
CA LEU A 160 -17.86 -15.10 0.36
C LEU A 160 -16.68 -14.13 0.32
N VAL A 161 -15.44 -14.62 0.14
CA VAL A 161 -14.25 -13.77 0.03
C VAL A 161 -14.40 -12.75 -1.10
N PHE A 162 -14.82 -13.19 -2.29
CA PHE A 162 -15.02 -12.29 -3.43
C PHE A 162 -16.16 -11.31 -3.21
N THR A 163 -17.29 -11.77 -2.65
CA THR A 163 -18.45 -10.90 -2.38
C THR A 163 -18.11 -9.85 -1.33
N THR A 164 -17.45 -10.24 -0.23
CA THR A 164 -16.99 -9.30 0.81
C THR A 164 -15.98 -8.31 0.25
N THR A 165 -15.04 -8.76 -0.60
CA THR A 165 -14.06 -7.87 -1.25
C THR A 165 -14.74 -6.85 -2.16
N LEU A 166 -15.73 -7.29 -2.95
CA LEU A 166 -16.51 -6.41 -3.82
C LEU A 166 -17.30 -5.37 -3.01
N ILE A 167 -18.03 -5.81 -1.98
CA ILE A 167 -18.80 -4.91 -1.11
C ILE A 167 -17.88 -3.92 -0.38
N SER A 168 -16.71 -4.37 0.09
CA SER A 168 -15.72 -3.49 0.71
C SER A 168 -15.22 -2.43 -0.27
N GLY A 169 -14.98 -2.78 -1.53
CA GLY A 169 -14.58 -1.83 -2.57
C GLY A 169 -15.66 -0.80 -2.87
N VAL A 170 -16.93 -1.23 -2.98
CA VAL A 170 -18.06 -0.31 -3.19
C VAL A 170 -18.26 0.61 -2.00
N THR A 171 -18.12 0.09 -0.78
CA THR A 171 -18.29 0.87 0.45
C THR A 171 -17.17 1.90 0.59
N GLN A 172 -15.96 1.59 0.14
CA GLN A 172 -14.85 2.54 0.13
C GLN A 172 -15.10 3.76 -0.77
N LEU A 173 -15.93 3.63 -1.83
CA LEU A 173 -16.34 4.77 -2.66
C LEU A 173 -17.29 5.73 -1.93
N ILE A 174 -17.93 5.28 -0.84
CA ILE A 174 -18.92 6.05 -0.08
C ILE A 174 -18.26 6.66 1.17
N LEU A 175 -17.22 6.01 1.71
CA LEU A 175 -16.55 6.40 2.96
C LEU A 175 -15.27 7.20 2.67
N ASP A 176 -15.40 8.50 2.43
CA ASP A 176 -14.25 9.37 2.12
C ASP A 176 -13.72 10.21 3.32
N PHE A 177 -14.17 9.90 4.55
CA PHE A 177 -13.83 10.71 5.72
C PHE A 177 -13.30 9.88 6.88
N LEU A 178 -11.98 9.63 6.87
CA LEU A 178 -11.24 9.22 8.07
C LEU A 178 -10.45 10.41 8.60
N SER A 179 -10.55 10.66 9.90
CA SER A 179 -9.75 11.72 10.54
C SER A 179 -8.26 11.42 10.40
N HIS A 180 -7.43 12.46 10.31
CA HIS A 180 -5.98 12.30 10.24
C HIS A 180 -5.44 11.42 11.38
N SER A 181 -5.97 11.62 12.60
CA SER A 181 -5.64 10.83 13.80
C SER A 181 -5.96 9.35 13.63
N THR A 182 -7.09 9.00 13.02
CA THR A 182 -7.50 7.62 12.76
C THR A 182 -6.52 6.96 11.77
N ILE A 183 -6.15 7.67 10.71
CA ILE A 183 -5.21 7.17 9.69
C ILE A 183 -3.84 6.92 10.32
N THR A 184 -3.32 7.86 11.11
CA THR A 184 -2.02 7.70 11.78
C THR A 184 -2.02 6.56 12.80
N GLY A 185 -3.11 6.40 13.57
CA GLY A 185 -3.25 5.30 14.52
C GLY A 185 -3.33 3.94 13.83
N PHE A 186 -4.13 3.84 12.76
CA PHE A 186 -4.21 2.63 11.94
C PHE A 186 -2.86 2.30 11.27
N MET A 187 -2.14 3.29 10.77
CA MET A 187 -0.80 3.10 10.19
C MET A 187 0.21 2.57 11.21
N GLY A 188 0.20 3.09 12.45
CA GLY A 188 1.04 2.57 13.54
C GLY A 188 0.70 1.13 13.92
N GLY A 189 -0.60 0.81 14.01
CA GLY A 189 -1.06 -0.55 14.29
C GLY A 189 -0.69 -1.55 13.20
N THR A 190 -0.93 -1.18 11.93
CA THR A 190 -0.55 -2.01 10.77
C THR A 190 0.95 -2.18 10.65
N ALA A 191 1.76 -1.15 10.89
CA ALA A 191 3.21 -1.27 10.93
C ALA A 191 3.69 -2.26 12.00
N THR A 192 3.10 -2.20 13.21
CA THR A 192 3.41 -3.14 14.30
C THR A 192 3.03 -4.57 13.92
N LEU A 193 1.85 -4.77 13.34
CA LEU A 193 1.39 -6.08 12.86
C LEU A 193 2.32 -6.66 11.79
N ILE A 194 2.74 -5.84 10.81
CA ILE A 194 3.67 -6.26 9.76
C ILE A 194 5.01 -6.67 10.38
N CYS A 195 5.56 -5.89 11.31
CA CYS A 195 6.80 -6.24 12.02
C CYS A 195 6.68 -7.61 12.73
N LEU A 196 5.57 -7.85 13.43
CA LEU A 196 5.32 -9.14 14.10
C LEU A 196 5.21 -10.30 13.10
N GLN A 197 4.61 -10.08 11.93
CA GLN A 197 4.52 -11.11 10.89
C GLN A 197 5.87 -11.43 10.25
N GLN A 198 6.76 -10.45 10.10
CA GLN A 198 8.12 -10.69 9.58
C GLN A 198 8.96 -11.55 10.55
N LEU A 199 8.67 -11.52 11.85
CA LEU A 199 9.35 -12.38 12.83
C LEU A 199 9.12 -13.87 12.57
N LYS A 200 7.97 -14.26 12.00
CA LYS A 200 7.72 -15.65 11.57
C LYS A 200 8.81 -16.12 10.60
N GLY A 201 9.11 -15.30 9.61
CA GLY A 201 10.11 -15.60 8.58
C GLY A 201 11.52 -15.63 9.16
N ILE A 202 11.87 -14.66 10.02
CA ILE A 202 13.20 -14.58 10.63
C ILE A 202 13.47 -15.77 11.56
N PHE A 203 12.51 -16.16 12.40
CA PHE A 203 12.69 -17.28 13.34
C PHE A 203 12.47 -18.67 12.73
N GLY A 204 12.00 -18.76 11.48
CA GLY A 204 11.81 -20.02 10.77
C GLY A 204 10.69 -20.90 11.35
N LEU A 205 9.65 -20.29 11.96
CA LEU A 205 8.58 -21.02 12.64
C LEU A 205 7.62 -21.67 11.62
N LYS A 206 7.50 -23.01 11.68
CA LYS A 206 6.60 -23.79 10.81
C LYS A 206 5.13 -23.67 11.24
N HIS A 207 4.86 -23.73 12.54
CA HIS A 207 3.52 -23.61 13.11
C HIS A 207 3.24 -22.17 13.53
N PHE A 208 2.87 -21.32 12.57
CA PHE A 208 2.37 -19.99 12.90
C PHE A 208 0.85 -19.99 12.80
N THR A 209 0.25 -19.76 13.95
CA THR A 209 -1.18 -19.51 14.17
C THR A 209 -1.78 -18.64 13.06
N THR A 210 -2.92 -19.08 12.51
CA THR A 210 -3.78 -18.33 11.58
C THR A 210 -4.61 -17.25 12.29
N HIS A 211 -4.47 -17.11 13.61
CA HIS A 211 -5.22 -16.14 14.40
C HIS A 211 -4.67 -14.71 14.24
N THR A 212 -5.60 -13.76 14.14
CA THR A 212 -5.41 -12.31 13.96
C THR A 212 -4.80 -11.59 15.18
N ASP A 213 -4.74 -12.25 16.33
CA ASP A 213 -4.34 -11.61 17.58
C ASP A 213 -2.84 -11.40 17.68
N MET A 214 -2.41 -10.14 17.69
CA MET A 214 -1.03 -9.75 17.98
C MET A 214 -0.52 -10.35 19.31
N VAL A 215 -1.40 -10.43 20.31
CA VAL A 215 -1.10 -11.03 21.62
C VAL A 215 -0.84 -12.54 21.49
N THR A 216 -1.61 -13.23 20.64
CA THR A 216 -1.44 -14.66 20.36
C THR A 216 -0.15 -14.91 19.60
N VAL A 217 0.19 -14.06 18.62
CA VAL A 217 1.47 -14.12 17.91
C VAL A 217 2.66 -13.99 18.87
N ILE A 218 2.65 -12.99 19.75
CA ILE A 218 3.71 -12.80 20.75
C ILE A 218 3.78 -14.00 21.71
N ARG A 219 2.63 -14.49 22.19
CA ARG A 219 2.56 -15.66 23.09
C ARG A 219 3.12 -16.92 22.42
N VAL A 220 2.82 -17.15 21.15
CA VAL A 220 3.34 -18.30 20.39
C VAL A 220 4.85 -18.19 20.18
N ILE A 221 5.37 -17.02 19.84
CA ILE A 221 6.83 -16.80 19.72
C ILE A 221 7.52 -17.09 21.07
N LEU A 222 6.93 -16.66 22.19
CA LEU A 222 7.50 -16.89 23.52
C LEU A 222 7.41 -18.34 23.99
N LYS A 223 6.34 -19.06 23.62
CA LYS A 223 6.12 -20.45 24.02
C LYS A 223 6.90 -21.44 23.14
N ASN A 224 7.05 -21.14 21.85
CA ASN A 224 7.73 -21.99 20.87
C ASN A 224 9.21 -21.64 20.70
N LYS A 225 9.87 -21.06 21.71
CA LYS A 225 11.31 -20.72 21.67
C LYS A 225 12.21 -21.89 21.29
N LYS A 226 11.79 -23.13 21.55
CA LYS A 226 12.52 -24.35 21.21
C LYS A 226 12.44 -24.75 19.73
N GLU A 227 11.45 -24.25 18.97
CA GLU A 227 11.35 -24.46 17.52
C GLU A 227 12.15 -23.42 16.72
N ILE A 228 12.75 -22.42 17.38
CA ILE A 228 13.53 -21.38 16.71
C ILE A 228 14.76 -22.00 16.07
N ARG A 229 14.88 -21.79 14.77
CA ARG A 229 16.02 -22.25 13.99
C ARG A 229 17.06 -21.15 13.92
N TRP A 230 18.21 -21.40 14.53
CA TRP A 230 19.28 -20.41 14.62
C TRP A 230 19.83 -20.07 13.22
N GLU A 231 19.83 -21.02 12.28
CA GLU A 231 20.30 -20.82 10.91
C GLU A 231 19.46 -19.75 10.19
N SER A 232 18.13 -19.89 10.25
CA SER A 232 17.19 -18.92 9.65
C SER A 232 17.31 -17.56 10.31
N THR A 233 17.50 -17.53 11.63
CA THR A 233 17.63 -16.28 12.39
C THR A 233 18.89 -15.52 12.01
N VAL A 234 20.04 -16.19 11.92
CA VAL A 234 21.31 -15.57 11.54
C VAL A 234 21.25 -15.01 10.11
N ILE A 235 20.74 -15.80 9.16
CA ILE A 235 20.59 -15.35 7.77
C ILE A 235 19.66 -14.13 7.68
N GLY A 236 18.52 -14.17 8.39
CA GLY A 236 17.58 -13.04 8.44
C GLY A 236 18.22 -11.77 8.99
N VAL A 237 18.98 -11.87 10.08
CA VAL A 237 19.70 -10.72 10.67
C VAL A 237 20.77 -10.19 9.71
N ILE A 238 21.54 -11.05 9.04
CA ILE A 238 22.53 -10.62 8.04
C ILE A 238 21.86 -9.84 6.91
N PHE A 239 20.74 -10.32 6.37
CA PHE A 239 20.00 -9.61 5.33
C PHE A 239 19.42 -8.28 5.81
N LEU A 240 18.89 -8.22 7.04
CA LEU A 240 18.40 -6.97 7.62
C LEU A 240 19.51 -5.94 7.79
N VAL A 241 20.67 -6.35 8.31
CA VAL A 241 21.85 -5.46 8.45
C VAL A 241 22.32 -4.99 7.09
N PHE A 242 22.39 -5.88 6.10
CA PHE A 242 22.78 -5.52 4.72
C PHE A 242 21.83 -4.49 4.10
N LEU A 243 20.50 -4.69 4.21
CA LEU A 243 19.50 -3.76 3.68
C LEU A 243 19.54 -2.40 4.40
N GLN A 244 19.71 -2.41 5.72
CA GLN A 244 19.82 -1.18 6.51
C GLN A 244 21.12 -0.42 6.16
N PHE A 245 22.23 -1.15 5.97
CA PHE A 245 23.49 -0.58 5.50
C PHE A 245 23.33 0.06 4.11
N THR A 246 22.65 -0.60 3.17
CA THR A 246 22.42 -0.02 1.84
C THR A 246 21.60 1.26 1.89
N LYS A 247 20.60 1.30 2.78
CA LYS A 247 19.80 2.51 3.02
C LYS A 247 20.66 3.64 3.64
N PHE A 248 21.54 3.31 4.59
CA PHE A 248 22.47 4.26 5.18
C PHE A 248 23.45 4.83 4.14
N VAL A 249 23.98 3.99 3.25
CA VAL A 249 24.85 4.43 2.14
C VAL A 249 24.12 5.38 1.21
N LYS A 250 22.85 5.12 0.86
CA LYS A 250 22.03 6.04 0.06
C LYS A 250 21.89 7.42 0.73
N GLN A 251 21.65 7.46 2.05
CA GLN A 251 21.51 8.70 2.79
C GLN A 251 22.82 9.51 2.83
N ARG A 252 23.98 8.85 2.97
CA ARG A 252 25.30 9.49 2.95
C ARG A 252 25.76 9.90 1.54
N LYS A 253 25.42 9.12 0.52
CA LYS A 253 25.87 9.26 -0.87
C LYS A 253 24.67 9.14 -1.82
N PRO A 254 23.94 10.22 -2.11
CA PRO A 254 22.75 10.16 -2.97
C PRO A 254 23.03 9.70 -4.41
N ARG A 255 24.29 9.80 -4.87
CA ARG A 255 24.73 9.25 -6.17
C ARG A 255 24.61 7.72 -6.24
N LEU A 256 24.58 7.01 -5.10
CA LEU A 256 24.46 5.56 -5.00
C LEU A 256 23.01 5.08 -4.78
N PHE A 257 22.01 5.87 -5.17
CA PHE A 257 20.61 5.49 -4.97
C PHE A 257 20.23 4.14 -5.59
N TRP A 258 20.86 3.79 -6.73
CA TRP A 258 20.68 2.51 -7.42
C TRP A 258 21.00 1.30 -6.55
N VAL A 259 22.00 1.43 -5.67
CA VAL A 259 22.40 0.32 -4.79
C VAL A 259 21.26 -0.04 -3.84
N SER A 260 20.62 0.97 -3.26
CA SER A 260 19.46 0.76 -2.38
C SER A 260 18.22 0.27 -3.14
N ALA A 261 18.09 0.58 -4.43
CA ALA A 261 16.96 0.11 -5.25
C ALA A 261 17.11 -1.38 -5.63
N ILE A 262 18.33 -1.82 -5.92
CA ILE A 262 18.62 -3.20 -6.36
C ILE A 262 18.83 -4.16 -5.17
N ALA A 263 19.16 -3.64 -3.98
CA ALA A 263 19.45 -4.44 -2.79
C ALA A 263 18.39 -5.50 -2.43
N PRO A 264 17.07 -5.22 -2.45
CA PRO A 264 16.06 -6.24 -2.16
C PRO A 264 16.10 -7.40 -3.16
N MET A 265 16.33 -7.12 -4.44
CA MET A 265 16.44 -8.13 -5.49
C MET A 265 17.70 -9.00 -5.29
N ILE A 266 18.83 -8.39 -4.92
CA ILE A 266 20.07 -9.12 -4.59
C ILE A 266 19.83 -10.05 -3.41
N VAL A 267 19.15 -9.58 -2.36
CA VAL A 267 18.83 -10.41 -1.19
C VAL A 267 17.99 -11.62 -1.59
N VAL A 268 16.99 -11.45 -2.45
CA VAL A 268 16.17 -12.57 -2.95
C VAL A 268 17.00 -13.55 -3.77
N ILE A 269 17.83 -13.07 -4.70
CA ILE A 269 18.66 -13.94 -5.56
C ILE A 269 19.69 -14.70 -4.73
N VAL A 270 20.42 -14.02 -3.85
CA VAL A 270 21.43 -14.63 -2.96
C VAL A 270 20.75 -15.60 -1.99
N GLY A 271 19.59 -15.25 -1.43
CA GLY A 271 18.80 -16.13 -0.57
C GLY A 271 18.35 -17.40 -1.30
N CYS A 272 17.88 -17.28 -2.54
CA CYS A 272 17.49 -18.42 -3.37
C CYS A 272 18.68 -19.32 -3.71
N PHE A 273 19.80 -18.72 -4.12
CA PHE A 273 21.03 -19.45 -4.42
C PHE A 273 21.59 -20.18 -3.19
N PHE A 274 21.60 -19.53 -2.03
CA PHE A 274 22.03 -20.15 -0.78
C PHE A 274 21.08 -21.26 -0.34
N SER A 275 19.76 -21.08 -0.49
CA SER A 275 18.75 -22.10 -0.21
C SER A 275 18.94 -23.35 -1.08
N TYR A 276 19.24 -23.16 -2.37
CA TYR A 276 19.54 -24.23 -3.31
C TYR A 276 20.80 -25.00 -2.94
N LEU A 277 21.91 -24.31 -2.65
CA LEU A 277 23.17 -24.95 -2.26
C LEU A 277 23.08 -25.68 -0.91
N ALA A 278 22.40 -25.09 0.07
CA ALA A 278 22.28 -25.63 1.42
C ALA A 278 21.30 -26.84 1.52
N HIS A 279 20.69 -27.28 0.42
CA HIS A 279 19.62 -28.30 0.42
C HIS A 279 18.58 -27.99 1.53
N ALA A 280 18.05 -26.77 1.48
CA ALA A 280 17.12 -26.22 2.47
C ALA A 280 15.90 -27.15 2.76
N GLU A 281 15.52 -27.98 1.80
CA GLU A 281 14.50 -29.04 1.95
C GLU A 281 14.87 -30.10 2.99
N LYS A 282 16.15 -30.54 3.07
CA LYS A 282 16.60 -31.53 4.06
C LYS A 282 16.55 -31.02 5.49
N HIS A 283 16.60 -29.70 5.66
CA HIS A 283 16.48 -29.05 6.96
C HIS A 283 15.06 -28.48 7.20
N GLY A 284 14.12 -28.67 6.27
CA GLY A 284 12.74 -28.20 6.38
C GLY A 284 12.60 -26.68 6.47
N ILE A 285 13.44 -25.91 5.78
CA ILE A 285 13.20 -24.47 5.59
C ILE A 285 12.09 -24.38 4.54
N ALA A 286 10.93 -23.82 4.91
CA ALA A 286 9.86 -23.58 3.95
C ALA A 286 10.30 -22.44 3.01
N ILE A 287 10.43 -22.75 1.73
CA ILE A 287 10.65 -21.78 0.65
C ILE A 287 9.33 -21.05 0.37
#